data_AF-A0A3M1CPT6-F1
#
_entry.id   AF-A0A3M1CPT6-F1
#
_cell.length_a   1.000
_cell.length_b   1.000
_cell.length_c   1.000
_cell.angle_alpha   90.00
_cell.angle_beta   90.00
_cell.angle_gamma   90.00
#
_symmetry.space_group_name_H-M   'P 1'
#
loop_
_entity.id
_entity.type
_entity.pdbx_description
1 polymer ?
#
loop_
_entity_poly.entity_id
_entity_poly.type
_entity_poly.pdbx_seq_one_letter_code
_entity_poly.pdbx_strand_id
1 'polypeptide(L)'
;MEHRVVSDTGAGAVSDAGWMSALAVTRVDLSLGLPAAMTSPPSPSVAIRGALGAALWDIACVDDRRDCSACRARRGCPIPGWFHPAITGGHQARPFVVEVDTDDLRWQVGLWFFGVPPDPGLVEQALRRLVRRGVWPDHLPLQLESAVVTGVDRRDLLAGERWPAPGRLSDFVSVPAWPVGMELRLRSPTWFTGCPRRQPPDAIRCVKAAIMRLRSVAMAQGVSLSRWWPDATALRGQWADARFLRSERRSGRTGERIDLSGWVGTLHIGPDVAAFADLFAAMEVLHLGKNTSAGAGRLELQWPES
;
A
#
# COMPACT_ATOMS: atom_id res chain seq x y z
N MET A 1 25.77 -23.17 24.01
CA MET A 1 25.62 -22.73 22.61
C MET A 1 24.85 -21.43 22.66
N GLU A 2 25.59 -20.34 22.80
CA GLU A 2 25.09 -19.03 23.22
C GLU A 2 24.25 -18.37 22.13
N HIS A 3 23.05 -17.96 22.54
CA HIS A 3 22.14 -17.15 21.76
C HIS A 3 22.73 -15.74 21.57
N ARG A 4 22.98 -15.35 20.31
CA ARG A 4 23.10 -13.93 19.94
C ARG A 4 21.75 -13.27 20.19
N VAL A 5 21.65 -12.61 21.34
CA VAL A 5 20.75 -11.48 21.53
C VAL A 5 21.10 -10.46 20.45
N VAL A 6 20.14 -10.15 19.58
CA VAL A 6 20.25 -9.00 18.67
C VAL A 6 20.26 -7.77 19.57
N SER A 7 21.47 -7.33 19.91
CA SER A 7 21.75 -6.09 20.58
C SER A 7 21.32 -4.93 19.68
N ASP A 8 20.52 -4.06 20.26
CA ASP A 8 20.29 -2.65 19.93
C ASP A 8 21.29 -2.08 18.89
N THR A 9 20.96 -2.21 17.61
CA THR A 9 21.62 -1.45 16.55
C THR A 9 20.99 -0.07 16.57
N GLY A 10 21.75 0.92 17.04
CA GLY A 10 21.31 2.29 17.26
C GLY A 10 20.31 2.78 16.22
N ALA A 11 19.08 3.05 16.68
CA ALA A 11 18.09 3.79 15.93
C ALA A 11 18.57 5.24 15.78
N GLY A 12 19.48 5.47 14.83
CA GLY A 12 19.88 6.81 14.42
C GLY A 12 18.63 7.55 13.95
N ALA A 13 18.24 8.60 14.67
CA ALA A 13 17.17 9.47 14.23
C ALA A 13 17.51 10.01 12.83
N VAL A 14 16.63 9.77 11.87
CA VAL A 14 16.86 10.20 10.48
C VAL A 14 16.51 11.67 10.37
N SER A 15 17.49 12.51 10.03
CA SER A 15 17.36 13.96 9.87
C SER A 15 16.21 14.36 8.92
N ASP A 16 15.65 15.55 9.14
CA ASP A 16 14.52 16.12 8.39
C ASP A 16 14.64 16.08 6.86
N ALA A 17 15.83 16.20 6.28
CA ALA A 17 16.01 16.20 4.82
C ALA A 17 16.13 14.79 4.19
N GLY A 18 16.29 13.73 5.00
CA GLY A 18 16.69 12.40 4.52
C GLY A 18 15.69 11.28 4.80
N TRP A 19 14.51 11.59 5.34
CA TRP A 19 13.58 10.58 5.84
C TRP A 19 13.05 9.65 4.74
N MET A 20 12.83 10.16 3.53
CA MET A 20 12.40 9.33 2.38
C MET A 20 13.47 8.31 1.99
N SER A 21 14.75 8.71 2.05
CA SER A 21 15.88 7.82 1.77
C SER A 21 16.10 6.74 2.84
N ALA A 22 15.49 6.86 4.01
CA ALA A 22 15.56 5.84 5.05
C ALA A 22 14.52 4.74 4.92
N LEU A 23 13.44 4.97 4.16
CA LEU A 23 12.36 3.99 4.00
C LEU A 23 12.65 3.08 2.80
N ALA A 24 12.72 1.77 3.06
CA ALA A 24 12.90 0.75 2.04
C ALA A 24 11.58 0.50 1.31
N VAL A 25 11.66 0.42 -0.03
CA VAL A 25 10.51 0.19 -0.91
C VAL A 25 10.88 -0.79 -2.02
N THR A 26 9.92 -1.63 -2.40
CA THR A 26 10.04 -2.49 -3.59
C THR A 26 8.70 -2.51 -4.30
N ARG A 27 8.70 -2.38 -5.62
CA ARG A 27 7.50 -2.44 -6.46
C ARG A 27 7.52 -3.70 -7.31
N VAL A 28 6.43 -4.44 -7.35
CA VAL A 28 6.22 -5.54 -8.30
C VAL A 28 5.14 -5.13 -9.29
N ASP A 29 5.48 -5.11 -10.57
CA ASP A 29 4.57 -4.83 -11.67
C ASP A 29 4.28 -6.12 -12.45
N LEU A 30 3.00 -6.46 -12.58
CA LEU A 30 2.53 -7.64 -13.30
C LEU A 30 1.60 -7.21 -14.44
N SER A 31 1.81 -7.77 -15.62
CA SER A 31 0.81 -7.74 -16.70
C SER A 31 0.12 -9.09 -16.76
N LEU A 32 -1.19 -9.10 -16.56
CA LEU A 32 -2.02 -10.29 -16.50
C LEU A 32 -3.03 -10.29 -17.65
N GLY A 33 -2.93 -11.27 -18.53
CA GLY A 33 -3.96 -11.58 -19.52
C GLY A 33 -5.12 -12.35 -18.88
N LEU A 34 -6.34 -11.94 -19.20
CA LEU A 34 -7.56 -12.50 -18.64
C LEU A 34 -8.19 -13.53 -19.60
N PRO A 35 -8.71 -14.66 -19.10
CA PRO A 35 -9.52 -15.55 -19.91
C PRO A 35 -10.77 -14.85 -20.42
N ALA A 36 -11.11 -15.04 -21.69
CA ALA A 36 -12.31 -14.42 -22.30
C ALA A 36 -13.63 -14.79 -21.57
N ALA A 37 -13.67 -15.93 -20.88
CA ALA A 37 -14.82 -16.38 -20.10
C ALA A 37 -14.86 -15.84 -18.66
N MET A 38 -13.88 -15.03 -18.24
CA MET A 38 -13.79 -14.54 -16.86
C MET A 38 -14.80 -13.42 -16.59
N THR A 39 -15.57 -13.57 -15.53
CA THR A 39 -16.43 -12.54 -14.97
C THR A 39 -15.56 -11.47 -14.31
N SER A 40 -15.74 -10.21 -14.71
CA SER A 40 -15.05 -9.09 -14.06
C SER A 40 -15.47 -8.98 -12.59
N PRO A 41 -14.54 -9.05 -11.62
CA PRO A 41 -14.89 -8.87 -10.22
C PRO A 41 -15.32 -7.42 -9.96
N PRO A 42 -16.23 -7.16 -9.00
CA PRO A 42 -16.65 -5.80 -8.65
C PRO A 42 -15.50 -4.89 -8.18
N SER A 43 -14.40 -5.48 -7.70
CA SER A 43 -13.19 -4.75 -7.33
C SER A 43 -11.95 -5.61 -7.63
N PRO A 44 -11.25 -5.35 -8.74
CA PRO A 44 -10.04 -6.08 -9.15
C PRO A 44 -8.94 -6.06 -8.09
N SER A 45 -8.68 -4.92 -7.45
CA SER A 45 -7.68 -4.80 -6.38
C SER A 45 -7.99 -5.67 -5.16
N VAL A 46 -9.27 -5.76 -4.77
CA VAL A 46 -9.72 -6.65 -3.70
C VAL A 46 -9.57 -8.12 -4.11
N ALA A 47 -9.89 -8.45 -5.37
CA ALA A 47 -9.78 -9.80 -5.91
C ALA A 47 -8.31 -10.26 -5.95
N ILE A 48 -7.40 -9.43 -6.45
CA ILE A 48 -5.95 -9.66 -6.45
C ILE A 48 -5.41 -9.81 -5.03
N ARG A 49 -5.72 -8.88 -4.12
CA ARG A 49 -5.30 -8.98 -2.71
C ARG A 49 -5.82 -10.28 -2.08
N GLY A 50 -7.08 -10.62 -2.36
CA GLY A 50 -7.72 -11.83 -1.85
C GLY A 50 -7.02 -13.10 -2.33
N ALA A 51 -6.74 -13.20 -3.63
CA ALA A 51 -6.04 -14.31 -4.24
C ALA A 51 -4.58 -14.41 -3.75
N LEU A 52 -3.89 -13.27 -3.59
CA LEU A 52 -2.54 -13.23 -3.02
C LEU A 52 -2.54 -13.74 -1.57
N GLY A 53 -3.52 -13.31 -0.78
CA GLY A 53 -3.74 -13.85 0.55
C GLY A 53 -3.95 -15.36 0.52
N ALA A 54 -4.91 -15.85 -0.25
CA ALA A 54 -5.19 -17.29 -0.35
C ALA A 54 -3.94 -18.09 -0.79
N ALA A 55 -3.17 -17.58 -1.75
CA ALA A 55 -1.93 -18.19 -2.19
C ALA A 55 -0.88 -18.27 -1.07
N LEU A 56 -0.67 -17.18 -0.33
CA LEU A 56 0.24 -17.17 0.82
C LEU A 56 -0.20 -18.14 1.93
N TRP A 57 -1.51 -18.25 2.17
CA TRP A 57 -2.06 -19.22 3.11
C TRP A 57 -1.79 -20.66 2.66
N ASP A 58 -2.09 -20.99 1.40
CA ASP A 58 -1.86 -22.32 0.83
C ASP A 58 -0.38 -22.76 0.92
N ILE A 59 0.56 -21.80 0.84
CA ILE A 59 2.01 -22.09 0.84
C ILE A 59 2.58 -22.13 2.27
N ALA A 60 2.21 -21.18 3.13
CA ALA A 60 2.87 -20.98 4.42
C ALA A 60 2.12 -21.55 5.62
N CYS A 61 0.82 -21.87 5.51
CA CYS A 61 0.04 -22.38 6.64
C CYS A 61 0.12 -23.91 6.73
N VAL A 62 0.81 -24.42 7.76
CA VAL A 62 0.93 -25.88 8.00
C VAL A 62 -0.37 -26.49 8.56
N ASP A 63 -1.16 -25.70 9.30
CA ASP A 63 -2.34 -26.19 10.02
C ASP A 63 -3.66 -25.98 9.26
N ASP A 64 -3.65 -25.37 8.07
CA ASP A 64 -4.83 -24.93 7.30
C ASP A 64 -5.91 -24.21 8.15
N ARG A 65 -5.47 -23.45 9.16
CA ARG A 65 -6.39 -22.65 9.97
C ARG A 65 -6.92 -21.53 9.10
N ARG A 66 -8.05 -20.92 9.48
CA ARG A 66 -8.46 -19.61 8.92
C ARG A 66 -8.31 -18.48 9.92
N ASP A 67 -8.18 -18.79 11.20
CA ASP A 67 -7.92 -17.81 12.25
C ASP A 67 -6.55 -18.03 12.90
N CYS A 68 -5.67 -17.04 12.77
CA CYS A 68 -4.35 -17.05 13.38
C CYS A 68 -4.37 -16.66 14.87
N SER A 69 -5.52 -16.30 15.45
CA SER A 69 -5.63 -15.76 16.82
C SER A 69 -4.95 -16.64 17.87
N ALA A 70 -5.18 -17.95 17.81
CA ALA A 70 -4.64 -18.96 18.72
C ALA A 70 -3.43 -19.74 18.17
N CYS A 71 -2.86 -19.34 17.03
CA CYS A 71 -1.75 -20.07 16.41
C CYS A 71 -0.43 -19.83 17.16
N ARG A 72 0.26 -20.91 17.57
CA ARG A 72 1.55 -20.83 18.28
C ARG A 72 2.66 -20.21 17.43
N ALA A 73 2.62 -20.40 16.11
CA ALA A 73 3.60 -19.84 15.17
C ALA A 73 3.32 -18.37 14.80
N ARG A 74 2.25 -17.74 15.32
CA ARG A 74 1.79 -16.41 14.88
C ARG A 74 2.88 -15.34 14.88
N ARG A 75 3.77 -15.32 15.87
CA ARG A 75 4.81 -14.28 16.00
C ARG A 75 5.88 -14.33 14.91
N GLY A 76 6.13 -15.50 14.32
CA GLY A 76 7.12 -15.70 13.24
C GLY A 76 6.51 -16.08 11.89
N CYS A 77 5.18 -16.20 11.81
CA CYS A 77 4.52 -16.60 10.58
C CYS A 77 4.46 -15.43 9.57
N PRO A 78 4.83 -15.65 8.29
CA PRO A 78 4.82 -14.61 7.28
C PRO A 78 3.40 -14.05 7.04
N ILE A 79 2.35 -14.86 7.19
CA ILE A 79 0.96 -14.44 6.91
C ILE A 79 0.51 -13.27 7.84
N PRO A 80 0.55 -13.38 9.19
CA PRO A 80 0.30 -12.24 10.06
C PRO A 80 1.27 -11.08 9.83
N GLY A 81 2.56 -11.34 9.56
CA GLY A 81 3.54 -10.29 9.28
C GLY A 81 3.15 -9.42 8.08
N TRP A 82 2.54 -10.00 7.06
CA TRP A 82 2.13 -9.30 5.85
C TRP A 82 0.79 -8.58 5.96
N PHE A 83 -0.22 -9.24 6.55
CA PHE A 83 -1.57 -8.71 6.53
C PHE A 83 -1.95 -7.95 7.80
N HIS A 84 -1.29 -8.25 8.91
CA HIS A 84 -1.59 -7.69 10.23
C HIS A 84 -0.31 -7.54 11.08
N PRO A 85 0.74 -6.86 10.59
CA PRO A 85 1.93 -6.64 11.39
C PRO A 85 1.53 -5.90 12.66
N ALA A 86 1.77 -6.54 13.81
CA ALA A 86 1.55 -5.92 15.09
C ALA A 86 2.63 -4.86 15.28
N ILE A 87 2.21 -3.60 15.34
CA ILE A 87 3.06 -2.50 15.77
C ILE A 87 2.60 -2.04 17.16
N THR A 88 3.53 -1.55 17.97
CA THR A 88 3.24 -1.04 19.32
C THR A 88 2.17 0.06 19.26
N GLY A 89 1.22 0.05 20.20
CA GLY A 89 0.13 1.03 20.25
C GLY A 89 -1.13 0.69 19.43
N GLY A 90 -1.26 -0.54 18.92
CA GLY A 90 -2.52 -1.04 18.34
C GLY A 90 -2.82 -0.57 16.90
N HIS A 91 -1.91 0.16 16.27
CA HIS A 91 -2.01 0.51 14.85
C HIS A 91 -1.64 -0.69 13.95
N GLN A 92 -2.05 -0.65 12.68
CA GLN A 92 -1.66 -1.65 11.68
C GLN A 92 -0.83 -0.96 10.61
N ALA A 93 0.40 -1.44 10.40
CA ALA A 93 1.32 -0.79 9.49
C ALA A 93 0.96 -0.95 8.01
N ARG A 94 0.11 -1.93 7.64
CA ARG A 94 -0.28 -2.27 6.25
C ARG A 94 0.92 -2.19 5.31
N PRO A 95 1.78 -3.20 5.34
CA PRO A 95 3.15 -3.14 4.82
C PRO A 95 3.18 -3.20 3.29
N PHE A 96 2.03 -3.27 2.63
CA PHE A 96 1.95 -3.21 1.19
C PHE A 96 0.67 -2.51 0.70
N VAL A 97 0.71 -2.09 -0.56
CA VAL A 97 -0.39 -1.48 -1.32
C VAL A 97 -0.61 -2.29 -2.59
N VAL A 98 -1.86 -2.32 -3.07
CA VAL A 98 -2.25 -2.97 -4.32
C VAL A 98 -2.88 -1.94 -5.25
N GLU A 99 -2.32 -1.80 -6.43
CA GLU A 99 -2.84 -1.03 -7.55
C GLU A 99 -3.31 -1.99 -8.63
N VAL A 100 -4.48 -1.75 -9.21
CA VAL A 100 -4.93 -2.50 -10.39
C VAL A 100 -5.54 -1.51 -11.35
N ASP A 101 -4.95 -1.42 -12.53
CA ASP A 101 -5.51 -0.76 -13.69
C ASP A 101 -6.02 -1.82 -14.65
N THR A 102 -7.27 -1.66 -15.11
CA THR A 102 -7.96 -2.68 -15.91
C THR A 102 -8.25 -2.18 -17.31
N ASP A 103 -7.92 -3.03 -18.27
CA ASP A 103 -8.42 -3.03 -19.65
C ASP A 103 -9.25 -4.31 -19.86
N ASP A 104 -10.04 -4.38 -20.93
CA ASP A 104 -11.05 -5.42 -21.15
C ASP A 104 -10.51 -6.86 -21.02
N LEU A 105 -9.27 -7.09 -21.46
CA LEU A 105 -8.62 -8.41 -21.43
C LEU A 105 -7.29 -8.43 -20.67
N ARG A 106 -6.89 -7.31 -20.05
CA ARG A 106 -5.58 -7.18 -19.42
C ARG A 106 -5.65 -6.37 -18.15
N TRP A 107 -5.03 -6.88 -17.08
CA TRP A 107 -4.83 -6.13 -15.84
C TRP A 107 -3.35 -5.78 -15.66
N GLN A 108 -3.09 -4.51 -15.37
CA GLN A 108 -1.81 -4.05 -14.83
C GLN A 108 -1.92 -4.00 -13.32
N VAL A 109 -1.10 -4.81 -12.65
CA VAL A 109 -1.11 -4.94 -11.19
C VAL A 109 0.20 -4.41 -10.62
N GLY A 110 0.11 -3.39 -9.76
CA GLY A 110 1.22 -2.87 -8.98
C GLY A 110 1.12 -3.34 -7.53
N LEU A 111 2.19 -3.92 -6.98
CA LEU A 111 2.31 -4.26 -5.56
C LEU A 111 3.48 -3.51 -4.97
N TRP A 112 3.20 -2.56 -4.08
CA TRP A 112 4.24 -1.87 -3.32
C TRP A 112 4.46 -2.56 -2.00
N PHE A 113 5.70 -2.90 -1.67
CA PHE A 113 6.12 -3.42 -0.38
C PHE A 113 6.96 -2.37 0.35
N PHE A 114 6.66 -2.14 1.63
CA PHE A 114 7.34 -1.17 2.47
C PHE A 114 8.08 -1.88 3.60
N GLY A 115 9.41 -1.78 3.59
CA GLY A 115 10.29 -2.49 4.51
C GLY A 115 10.92 -3.73 3.90
N VAL A 116 11.39 -4.64 4.75
CA VAL A 116 11.98 -5.91 4.32
C VAL A 116 10.86 -6.89 3.99
N PRO A 117 10.62 -7.27 2.72
CA PRO A 117 9.80 -8.43 2.41
C PRO A 117 10.44 -9.65 3.11
N PRO A 118 9.71 -10.38 3.97
CA PRO A 118 10.28 -11.45 4.80
C PRO A 118 11.00 -12.56 4.01
N ASP A 119 10.52 -12.82 2.80
CA ASP A 119 11.08 -13.82 1.90
C ASP A 119 10.61 -13.53 0.45
N PRO A 120 11.48 -12.98 -0.41
CA PRO A 120 11.17 -12.75 -1.82
C PRO A 120 10.72 -14.01 -2.58
N GLY A 121 11.27 -15.17 -2.24
CA GLY A 121 10.90 -16.45 -2.82
C GLY A 121 9.47 -16.86 -2.46
N LEU A 122 9.03 -16.58 -1.24
CA LEU A 122 7.65 -16.78 -0.82
C LEU A 122 6.69 -15.89 -1.62
N VAL A 123 7.08 -14.63 -1.88
CA VAL A 123 6.27 -13.71 -2.70
C VAL A 123 6.12 -14.25 -4.11
N GLU A 124 7.22 -14.64 -4.74
CA GLU A 124 7.22 -15.18 -6.08
C GLU A 124 6.36 -16.44 -6.19
N GLN A 125 6.49 -17.36 -5.24
CA GLN A 125 5.65 -18.57 -5.18
C GLN A 125 4.16 -18.22 -5.01
N ALA A 126 3.84 -17.24 -4.16
CA ALA A 126 2.47 -16.78 -3.97
C ALA A 126 1.90 -16.13 -5.24
N LEU A 127 2.70 -15.35 -5.98
CA LEU A 127 2.31 -14.77 -7.27
C LEU A 127 2.08 -15.85 -8.33
N ARG A 128 2.99 -16.82 -8.47
CA ARG A 128 2.81 -17.97 -9.38
C ARG A 128 1.55 -18.76 -9.03
N ARG A 129 1.27 -18.95 -7.73
CA ARG A 129 0.08 -19.64 -7.24
C ARG A 129 -1.20 -18.83 -7.51
N LEU A 130 -1.17 -17.50 -7.33
CA LEU A 130 -2.26 -16.58 -7.69
C LEU A 130 -2.60 -16.70 -9.18
N VAL A 131 -1.61 -16.62 -10.06
CA VAL A 131 -1.80 -16.72 -11.51
C VAL A 131 -2.42 -18.07 -11.88
N ARG A 132 -1.90 -19.19 -11.34
CA ARG A 132 -2.44 -20.53 -11.60
C ARG A 132 -3.86 -20.74 -11.08
N ARG A 133 -4.20 -20.17 -9.92
CA ARG A 133 -5.50 -20.36 -9.27
C ARG A 133 -6.55 -19.37 -9.75
N GLY A 134 -6.13 -18.25 -10.31
CA GLY A 134 -7.02 -17.15 -10.65
C GLY A 134 -7.55 -16.39 -9.45
N VAL A 135 -8.47 -15.49 -9.74
CA VAL A 135 -9.14 -14.64 -8.77
C VAL A 135 -10.62 -15.00 -8.67
N TRP A 136 -11.25 -14.64 -7.55
CA TRP A 136 -12.70 -14.73 -7.40
C TRP A 136 -13.39 -13.78 -8.41
N PRO A 137 -14.57 -14.11 -8.99
CA PRO A 137 -15.44 -15.24 -8.64
C PRO A 137 -15.08 -16.60 -9.25
N ASP A 138 -14.49 -16.61 -10.44
CA ASP A 138 -14.46 -17.85 -11.24
C ASP A 138 -13.26 -18.74 -10.95
N HIS A 139 -12.19 -18.19 -10.36
CA HIS A 139 -10.94 -18.92 -10.11
C HIS A 139 -10.36 -19.55 -11.38
N LEU A 140 -10.49 -18.84 -12.51
CA LEU A 140 -9.89 -19.25 -13.78
C LEU A 140 -8.41 -18.82 -13.82
N PRO A 141 -7.49 -19.69 -14.26
CA PRO A 141 -6.08 -19.35 -14.39
C PRO A 141 -5.89 -18.09 -15.24
N LEU A 142 -5.02 -17.20 -14.79
CA LEU A 142 -4.62 -15.99 -15.53
C LEU A 142 -3.38 -16.30 -16.38
N GLN A 143 -3.15 -15.50 -17.41
CA GLN A 143 -1.90 -15.53 -18.16
C GLN A 143 -0.95 -14.47 -17.61
N LEU A 144 0.23 -14.87 -17.13
CA LEU A 144 1.26 -13.91 -16.72
C LEU A 144 2.09 -13.53 -17.95
N GLU A 145 1.94 -12.29 -18.41
CA GLU A 145 2.63 -11.76 -19.60
C GLU A 145 3.97 -11.11 -19.24
N SER A 146 4.03 -10.43 -18.10
CA SER A 146 5.26 -9.85 -17.57
C SER A 146 5.23 -9.82 -16.04
N ALA A 147 6.39 -9.98 -15.41
CA ALA A 147 6.54 -9.82 -13.97
C ALA A 147 7.88 -9.15 -13.66
N VAL A 148 7.83 -7.88 -13.26
CA VAL A 148 9.01 -7.08 -13.00
C VAL A 148 9.04 -6.63 -11.56
N VAL A 149 10.21 -6.71 -10.94
CA VAL A 149 10.47 -6.13 -9.62
C VAL A 149 11.39 -4.93 -9.78
N THR A 150 11.00 -3.81 -9.19
CA THR A 150 11.81 -2.59 -9.11
C THR A 150 12.21 -2.35 -7.66
N GLY A 151 13.51 -2.36 -7.41
CA GLY A 151 14.15 -1.98 -6.15
C GLY A 151 15.23 -0.93 -6.45
N VAL A 152 16.47 -1.21 -6.06
CA VAL A 152 17.64 -0.42 -6.51
C VAL A 152 17.84 -0.49 -8.03
N ASP A 153 17.41 -1.59 -8.63
CA ASP A 153 17.38 -1.82 -10.07
C ASP A 153 16.11 -2.60 -10.46
N ARG A 154 15.89 -2.73 -11.76
CA ARG A 154 14.73 -3.41 -12.35
C ARG A 154 15.12 -4.84 -12.73
N ARG A 155 14.32 -5.82 -12.32
CA ARG A 155 14.56 -7.26 -12.51
C ARG A 155 13.36 -7.99 -13.10
N ASP A 156 13.58 -8.90 -14.04
CA ASP A 156 12.53 -9.70 -14.68
C ASP A 156 12.41 -11.09 -14.04
N LEU A 157 11.29 -11.36 -13.35
CA LEU A 157 11.03 -12.63 -12.67
C LEU A 157 10.72 -13.77 -13.65
N LEU A 158 10.23 -13.47 -14.86
CA LEU A 158 10.00 -14.49 -15.89
C LEU A 158 11.31 -14.95 -16.52
N ALA A 159 12.31 -14.07 -16.58
CA ALA A 159 13.68 -14.42 -16.98
C ALA A 159 14.46 -15.20 -15.90
N GLY A 160 13.86 -15.42 -14.73
CA GLY A 160 14.51 -16.11 -13.60
C GLY A 160 15.54 -15.24 -12.89
N GLU A 161 15.48 -13.92 -13.07
CA GLU A 161 16.36 -13.01 -12.35
C GLU A 161 16.06 -13.00 -10.86
N ARG A 162 17.11 -12.76 -10.07
CA ARG A 162 16.95 -12.65 -8.62
C ARG A 162 16.28 -11.33 -8.27
N TRP A 163 15.53 -11.34 -7.18
CA TRP A 163 14.96 -10.14 -6.62
C TRP A 163 16.04 -9.10 -6.31
N PRO A 164 15.80 -7.82 -6.64
CA PRO A 164 16.73 -6.75 -6.36
C PRO A 164 16.75 -6.44 -4.85
N ALA A 165 17.80 -5.74 -4.41
CA ALA A 165 17.76 -5.09 -3.10
C ALA A 165 16.64 -4.03 -3.10
N PRO A 166 15.96 -3.77 -1.95
CA PRO A 166 14.96 -2.71 -1.89
C PRO A 166 15.55 -1.34 -2.25
N GLY A 167 14.82 -0.58 -3.06
CA GLY A 167 15.12 0.83 -3.29
C GLY A 167 14.72 1.70 -2.09
N ARG A 168 14.83 3.00 -2.25
CA ARG A 168 14.39 4.00 -1.27
C ARG A 168 13.12 4.68 -1.72
N LEU A 169 12.29 5.15 -0.78
CA LEU A 169 11.06 5.87 -1.14
C LEU A 169 11.34 7.11 -2.01
N SER A 170 12.47 7.77 -1.80
CA SER A 170 12.93 8.89 -2.62
C SER A 170 13.21 8.52 -4.08
N ASP A 171 13.49 7.25 -4.40
CA ASP A 171 13.71 6.79 -5.77
C ASP A 171 12.40 6.69 -6.58
N PHE A 172 11.24 6.67 -5.88
CA PHE A 172 9.92 6.46 -6.47
C PHE A 172 9.02 7.70 -6.42
N VAL A 173 9.51 8.80 -5.85
CA VAL A 173 8.70 9.98 -5.57
C VAL A 173 9.42 11.21 -6.09
N SER A 174 8.68 12.07 -6.79
CA SER A 174 9.18 13.36 -7.25
C SER A 174 8.53 14.47 -6.42
N VAL A 175 9.37 15.29 -5.77
CA VAL A 175 8.92 16.49 -5.05
C VAL A 175 9.28 17.70 -5.92
N PRO A 176 8.32 18.59 -6.25
CA PRO A 176 8.64 19.80 -7.00
C PRO A 176 9.57 20.72 -6.20
N ALA A 177 10.45 21.44 -6.88
CA ALA A 177 11.37 22.38 -6.25
C ALA A 177 10.64 23.55 -5.58
N TRP A 178 9.55 24.05 -6.20
CA TRP A 178 8.77 25.20 -5.72
C TRP A 178 7.26 24.94 -5.86
N PRO A 179 6.66 24.18 -4.93
CA PRO A 179 5.22 23.95 -4.93
C PRO A 179 4.46 25.24 -4.58
N VAL A 180 3.77 25.82 -5.56
CA VAL A 180 2.91 27.02 -5.40
C VAL A 180 1.42 26.68 -5.21
N GLY A 181 1.13 25.39 -5.01
CA GLY A 181 -0.20 24.82 -4.89
C GLY A 181 -0.14 23.33 -5.25
N MET A 182 -1.24 22.61 -5.06
CA MET A 182 -1.31 21.19 -5.40
C MET A 182 -2.75 20.77 -5.68
N GLU A 183 -2.95 19.94 -6.69
CA GLU A 183 -4.17 19.15 -6.84
C GLU A 183 -3.92 17.73 -6.36
N LEU A 184 -4.70 17.28 -5.38
CA LEU A 184 -4.70 15.91 -4.90
C LEU A 184 -5.96 15.22 -5.41
N ARG A 185 -5.80 14.28 -6.35
CA ARG A 185 -6.90 13.53 -6.93
C ARG A 185 -7.01 12.15 -6.31
N LEU A 186 -8.09 11.88 -5.59
CA LEU A 186 -8.38 10.55 -5.06
C LEU A 186 -8.98 9.65 -6.14
N ARG A 187 -8.18 8.68 -6.61
CA ARG A 187 -8.55 7.72 -7.66
C ARG A 187 -9.32 6.52 -7.16
N SER A 188 -9.24 6.25 -5.86
CA SER A 188 -9.98 5.15 -5.22
C SER A 188 -10.64 5.64 -3.92
N PRO A 189 -11.70 4.96 -3.46
CA PRO A 189 -12.38 5.33 -2.22
C PRO A 189 -11.38 5.48 -1.07
N THR A 190 -11.34 6.67 -0.47
CA THR A 190 -10.42 6.98 0.63
C THR A 190 -11.20 7.34 1.88
N TRP A 191 -11.06 6.51 2.92
CA TRP A 191 -11.71 6.76 4.20
C TRP A 191 -10.74 7.35 5.22
N PHE A 192 -11.15 8.46 5.82
CA PHE A 192 -10.42 9.17 6.86
C PHE A 192 -11.09 8.89 8.22
N THR A 193 -10.31 8.47 9.21
CA THR A 193 -10.84 8.20 10.55
C THR A 193 -11.50 9.45 11.13
N GLY A 194 -12.73 9.30 11.63
CA GLY A 194 -13.51 10.41 12.19
C GLY A 194 -14.07 11.40 11.16
N CYS A 195 -14.01 11.08 9.86
CA CYS A 195 -14.66 11.89 8.82
C CYS A 195 -16.11 11.43 8.61
N PRO A 196 -17.09 12.35 8.57
CA PRO A 196 -18.47 11.98 8.26
C PRO A 196 -18.62 11.60 6.78
N ARG A 197 -19.68 10.83 6.46
CA ARG A 197 -20.05 10.45 5.08
C ARG A 197 -20.68 11.59 4.28
N ARG A 198 -21.11 12.68 4.95
CA ARG A 198 -21.85 13.79 4.34
C ARG A 198 -20.95 14.96 3.90
N GLN A 199 -19.71 14.99 4.37
CA GLN A 199 -18.76 16.05 4.06
C GLN A 199 -17.37 15.46 3.79
N PRO A 200 -16.70 15.87 2.71
CA PRO A 200 -15.34 15.44 2.43
C PRO A 200 -14.37 15.99 3.49
N PRO A 201 -13.21 15.36 3.70
CA PRO A 201 -12.24 15.81 4.68
C PRO A 201 -11.64 17.18 4.29
N ASP A 202 -11.30 18.00 5.27
CA ASP A 202 -10.47 19.18 5.05
C ASP A 202 -9.00 18.81 4.79
N ALA A 203 -8.22 19.78 4.29
CA ALA A 203 -6.78 19.60 4.04
C ALA A 203 -6.02 19.17 5.31
N ILE A 204 -6.40 19.70 6.47
CA ILE A 204 -5.83 19.37 7.78
C ILE A 204 -5.95 17.86 8.06
N ARG A 205 -7.12 17.28 7.81
CA ARG A 205 -7.36 15.85 8.02
C ARG A 205 -6.62 14.99 7.00
N CYS A 206 -6.43 15.47 5.78
CA CYS A 206 -5.55 14.80 4.81
C CYS A 206 -4.11 14.74 5.31
N VAL A 207 -3.55 15.87 5.78
CA VAL A 207 -2.20 15.91 6.38
C VAL A 207 -2.09 14.96 7.58
N LYS A 208 -3.04 15.02 8.51
CA LYS A 208 -3.05 14.12 9.69
C LYS A 208 -3.06 12.66 9.28
N ALA A 209 -3.88 12.29 8.30
CA ALA A 209 -3.93 10.92 7.80
C ALA A 209 -2.61 10.49 7.13
N ALA A 210 -1.97 11.40 6.38
CA ALA A 210 -0.69 11.15 5.73
C ALA A 210 0.43 10.95 6.76
N ILE A 211 0.53 11.81 7.78
CA ILE A 211 1.51 11.67 8.87
C ILE A 211 1.32 10.34 9.60
N MET A 212 0.06 9.99 9.93
CA MET A 212 -0.23 8.72 10.62
C MET A 212 0.13 7.50 9.78
N ARG A 213 -0.14 7.55 8.47
CA ARG A 213 0.25 6.50 7.53
C ARG A 213 1.76 6.35 7.49
N LEU A 214 2.47 7.44 7.26
CA LEU A 214 3.93 7.49 7.19
C LEU A 214 4.57 6.94 8.46
N ARG A 215 4.16 7.41 9.64
CA ARG A 215 4.66 6.93 10.93
C ARG A 215 4.41 5.45 11.13
N SER A 216 3.24 4.95 10.73
CA SER A 216 2.93 3.52 10.85
C SER A 216 3.83 2.66 9.96
N VAL A 217 4.14 3.12 8.74
CA VAL A 217 5.06 2.44 7.82
C VAL A 217 6.49 2.49 8.36
N ALA A 218 6.97 3.67 8.77
CA ALA A 218 8.32 3.83 9.31
C ALA A 218 8.55 2.97 10.56
N MET A 219 7.59 2.97 11.50
CA MET A 219 7.69 2.15 12.70
C MET A 219 7.74 0.65 12.41
N ALA A 220 7.03 0.17 11.38
CA ALA A 220 7.13 -1.24 10.97
C ALA A 220 8.49 -1.59 10.35
N GLN A 221 9.22 -0.60 9.86
CA GLN A 221 10.59 -0.76 9.37
C GLN A 221 11.64 -0.53 10.47
N GLY A 222 11.22 -0.25 11.71
CA GLY A 222 12.14 0.15 12.79
C GLY A 222 12.76 1.53 12.60
N VAL A 223 12.19 2.35 11.71
CA VAL A 223 12.69 3.71 11.42
C VAL A 223 11.98 4.71 12.35
N SER A 224 12.77 5.43 13.12
CA SER A 224 12.30 6.57 13.91
C SER A 224 12.39 7.86 13.10
N LEU A 225 11.23 8.48 12.83
CA LEU A 225 11.15 9.73 12.08
C LEU A 225 11.28 10.92 13.02
N SER A 226 12.28 11.78 12.82
CA SER A 226 12.36 13.08 13.50
C SER A 226 11.70 14.22 12.72
N ARG A 227 11.32 13.98 11.45
CA ARG A 227 10.73 14.99 10.56
C ARG A 227 9.55 15.70 11.19
N TRP A 228 9.66 17.02 11.31
CA TRP A 228 8.60 17.87 11.84
C TRP A 228 7.85 18.62 10.73
N TRP A 229 6.54 18.41 10.65
CA TRP A 229 5.67 19.23 9.81
C TRP A 229 5.02 20.33 10.63
N PRO A 230 4.89 21.56 10.08
CA PRO A 230 4.23 22.65 10.77
C PRO A 230 2.74 22.37 10.99
N ASP A 231 2.09 23.24 11.76
CA ASP A 231 0.66 23.15 11.94
C ASP A 231 -0.07 23.36 10.60
N ALA A 232 -0.93 22.41 10.25
CA ALA A 232 -1.71 22.43 9.03
C ALA A 232 -2.92 23.38 9.11
N THR A 233 -3.18 24.03 10.25
CA THR A 233 -4.34 24.94 10.43
C THR A 233 -4.38 26.11 9.45
N ALA A 234 -3.24 26.51 8.89
CA ALA A 234 -3.17 27.52 7.83
C ALA A 234 -3.59 26.96 6.45
N LEU A 235 -3.48 25.65 6.22
CA LEU A 235 -3.83 25.05 4.94
C LEU A 235 -5.30 25.28 4.61
N ARG A 236 -5.53 25.72 3.38
CA ARG A 236 -6.86 25.85 2.78
C ARG A 236 -6.95 24.86 1.64
N GLY A 237 -8.09 24.18 1.57
CA GLY A 237 -8.35 23.23 0.50
C GLY A 237 -9.79 23.31 0.04
N GLN A 238 -10.01 23.21 -1.26
CA GLN A 238 -11.31 23.20 -1.89
C GLN A 238 -11.49 21.93 -2.70
N TRP A 239 -12.62 21.25 -2.51
CA TRP A 239 -12.97 20.07 -3.27
C TRP A 239 -13.68 20.42 -4.58
N ALA A 240 -13.28 19.74 -5.64
CA ALA A 240 -14.02 19.60 -6.89
C ALA A 240 -14.51 18.14 -7.03
N ASP A 241 -15.75 17.98 -7.48
CA ASP A 241 -16.38 16.68 -7.76
C ASP A 241 -16.31 15.63 -6.64
N ALA A 242 -16.31 16.09 -5.37
CA ALA A 242 -16.26 15.18 -4.23
C ALA A 242 -17.49 14.28 -4.16
N ARG A 243 -17.26 12.96 -4.16
CA ARG A 243 -18.32 11.95 -4.06
C ARG A 243 -17.96 10.93 -3.00
N PHE A 244 -18.96 10.55 -2.21
CA PHE A 244 -18.82 9.44 -1.27
C PHE A 244 -19.25 8.14 -1.94
N LEU A 245 -18.29 7.30 -2.33
CA LEU A 245 -18.57 6.01 -2.93
C LEU A 245 -18.81 4.98 -1.84
N ARG A 246 -19.94 4.26 -1.96
CA ARG A 246 -20.24 3.11 -1.11
C ARG A 246 -19.70 1.86 -1.76
N SER A 247 -18.85 1.14 -1.04
CA SER A 247 -18.30 -0.13 -1.50
C SER A 247 -18.05 -1.04 -0.31
N GLU A 248 -18.23 -2.33 -0.52
CA GLU A 248 -18.02 -3.34 0.49
C GLU A 248 -17.37 -4.56 -0.14
N ARG A 249 -16.57 -5.28 0.65
CA ARG A 249 -16.06 -6.60 0.25
C ARG A 249 -16.46 -7.67 1.25
N ARG A 250 -16.49 -8.92 0.80
CA ARG A 250 -16.58 -10.05 1.72
C ARG A 250 -15.18 -10.45 2.21
N SER A 251 -15.06 -10.73 3.51
CA SER A 251 -13.87 -11.32 4.11
C SER A 251 -13.79 -12.79 3.75
N GLY A 252 -12.74 -13.23 3.05
CA GLY A 252 -12.52 -14.67 2.81
C GLY A 252 -12.22 -15.47 4.10
N ARG A 253 -11.86 -14.76 5.19
CA ARG A 253 -11.54 -15.36 6.49
C ARG A 253 -12.77 -15.58 7.35
N THR A 254 -13.56 -14.53 7.53
CA THR A 254 -14.69 -14.48 8.49
C THR A 254 -16.05 -14.52 7.79
N GLY A 255 -16.12 -14.35 6.47
CA GLY A 255 -17.36 -14.20 5.72
C GLY A 255 -18.05 -12.83 5.89
N GLU A 256 -17.56 -12.00 6.80
CA GLU A 256 -18.11 -10.68 7.12
C GLU A 256 -17.96 -9.67 5.97
N ARG A 257 -18.86 -8.68 5.95
CA ARG A 257 -18.77 -7.54 5.03
C ARG A 257 -17.83 -6.49 5.63
N ILE A 258 -16.85 -6.08 4.85
CA ILE A 258 -15.86 -5.06 5.22
C ILE A 258 -16.17 -3.83 4.40
N ASP A 259 -16.45 -2.73 5.10
CA ASP A 259 -16.69 -1.42 4.50
C ASP A 259 -15.40 -0.89 3.84
N LEU A 260 -15.48 -0.67 2.53
CA LEU A 260 -14.44 -0.04 1.70
C LEU A 260 -14.89 1.33 1.19
N SER A 261 -15.99 1.85 1.71
CA SER A 261 -16.53 3.14 1.30
C SER A 261 -15.56 4.28 1.62
N GLY A 262 -15.58 5.33 0.81
CA GLY A 262 -14.65 6.44 0.95
C GLY A 262 -14.94 7.57 -0.02
N TRP A 263 -14.22 8.67 0.17
CA TRP A 263 -14.29 9.82 -0.72
C TRP A 263 -13.43 9.60 -1.96
N VAL A 264 -13.94 10.07 -3.10
CA VAL A 264 -13.20 10.30 -4.34
C VAL A 264 -13.46 11.74 -4.81
N GLY A 265 -12.60 12.26 -5.67
CA GLY A 265 -12.68 13.64 -6.18
C GLY A 265 -11.31 14.30 -6.18
N THR A 266 -11.29 15.60 -6.42
CA THR A 266 -10.05 16.39 -6.45
C THR A 266 -10.07 17.44 -5.35
N LEU A 267 -8.99 17.51 -4.57
CA LEU A 267 -8.76 18.53 -3.55
C LEU A 267 -7.66 19.48 -4.04
N HIS A 268 -8.01 20.73 -4.27
CA HIS A 268 -7.07 21.79 -4.58
C HIS A 268 -6.57 22.40 -3.27
N ILE A 269 -5.26 22.42 -3.04
CA ILE A 269 -4.62 22.99 -1.86
C ILE A 269 -3.78 24.20 -2.30
N GLY A 270 -3.92 25.30 -1.56
CA GLY A 270 -3.23 26.56 -1.86
C GLY A 270 -1.71 26.55 -1.63
N PRO A 271 -1.04 27.70 -1.81
CA PRO A 271 0.42 27.83 -1.81
C PRO A 271 1.13 27.38 -0.52
N ASP A 272 0.44 27.40 0.63
CA ASP A 272 0.98 26.96 1.92
C ASP A 272 1.31 25.45 1.97
N VAL A 273 1.00 24.70 0.91
CA VAL A 273 1.31 23.27 0.78
C VAL A 273 2.80 22.96 0.78
N ALA A 274 3.66 23.94 0.51
CA ALA A 274 5.10 23.74 0.34
C ALA A 274 5.77 23.00 1.50
N ALA A 275 5.37 23.31 2.73
CA ALA A 275 5.92 22.66 3.92
C ALA A 275 5.53 21.17 4.06
N PHE A 276 4.56 20.70 3.27
CA PHE A 276 4.01 19.34 3.28
C PHE A 276 4.22 18.62 1.95
N ALA A 277 4.96 19.21 1.00
CA ALA A 277 5.09 18.66 -0.35
C ALA A 277 5.75 17.27 -0.34
N ASP A 278 6.79 17.08 0.47
CA ASP A 278 7.45 15.78 0.68
C ASP A 278 6.49 14.71 1.19
N LEU A 279 5.65 15.07 2.17
CA LEU A 279 4.65 14.21 2.77
C LEU A 279 3.59 13.80 1.76
N PHE A 280 3.06 14.74 0.98
CA PHE A 280 2.04 14.42 -0.02
C PHE A 280 2.61 13.60 -1.16
N ALA A 281 3.79 13.96 -1.69
CA ALA A 281 4.45 13.20 -2.74
C ALA A 281 4.66 11.73 -2.31
N ALA A 282 5.05 11.49 -1.05
CA ALA A 282 5.13 10.14 -0.52
C ALA A 282 3.80 9.38 -0.52
N MET A 283 2.65 10.05 -0.44
CA MET A 283 1.34 9.39 -0.45
C MET A 283 0.91 8.88 -1.82
N GLU A 284 1.54 9.31 -2.92
CA GLU A 284 1.32 8.66 -4.24
C GLU A 284 1.76 7.20 -4.21
N VAL A 285 2.81 6.90 -3.44
CA VAL A 285 3.32 5.53 -3.23
C VAL A 285 2.67 4.86 -2.03
N LEU A 286 2.58 5.56 -0.89
CA LEU A 286 2.11 4.97 0.38
C LEU A 286 0.59 4.82 0.48
N HIS A 287 -0.14 5.51 -0.39
CA HIS A 287 -1.59 5.73 -0.36
C HIS A 287 -2.09 6.37 0.93
N LEU A 288 -3.35 6.85 0.94
CA LEU A 288 -3.94 7.55 2.07
C LEU A 288 -5.09 6.78 2.73
N GLY A 289 -5.30 6.97 4.04
CA GLY A 289 -6.51 6.51 4.73
C GLY A 289 -6.58 5.01 5.08
N LYS A 290 -7.81 4.47 5.15
CA LYS A 290 -8.07 3.06 5.52
C LYS A 290 -7.99 2.10 4.31
N ASN A 291 -7.68 0.84 4.58
CA ASN A 291 -7.69 -0.28 3.62
C ASN A 291 -6.76 -0.14 2.40
N THR A 292 -5.63 0.55 2.52
CA THR A 292 -4.65 0.74 1.43
C THR A 292 -4.14 -0.56 0.80
N SER A 293 -3.98 -1.63 1.58
CA SER A 293 -3.63 -2.97 1.07
C SER A 293 -4.71 -3.60 0.18
N ALA A 294 -5.94 -3.07 0.18
CA ALA A 294 -7.04 -3.51 -0.68
C ALA A 294 -7.27 -2.54 -1.86
N GLY A 295 -6.31 -1.66 -2.13
CA GLY A 295 -6.36 -0.69 -3.23
C GLY A 295 -7.21 0.55 -2.97
N ALA A 296 -7.62 0.79 -1.72
CA ALA A 296 -8.16 2.08 -1.31
C ALA A 296 -7.05 3.11 -1.14
N GLY A 297 -7.40 4.40 -1.11
CA GLY A 297 -6.42 5.45 -0.81
C GLY A 297 -5.48 5.86 -1.94
N ARG A 298 -5.58 5.25 -3.12
CA ARG A 298 -4.82 5.64 -4.31
C ARG A 298 -5.13 7.09 -4.65
N LEU A 299 -4.07 7.86 -4.84
CA LEU A 299 -4.14 9.25 -5.22
C LEU A 299 -3.08 9.56 -6.27
N GLU A 300 -3.32 10.65 -7.00
CA GLU A 300 -2.36 11.26 -7.90
C GLU A 300 -2.22 12.73 -7.53
N LEU A 301 -1.02 13.26 -7.70
CA LEU A 301 -0.74 14.66 -7.47
C LEU A 301 -0.46 15.37 -8.78
N GLN A 302 -0.97 16.59 -8.87
CA GLN A 302 -0.56 17.53 -9.90
C GLN A 302 -0.09 18.81 -9.22
N TRP A 303 1.08 19.27 -9.64
CA TRP A 303 1.67 20.50 -9.17
C TRP A 303 1.47 21.52 -10.29
N PRO A 304 0.77 22.65 -10.05
CA PRO A 304 0.65 23.69 -11.05
C PRO A 304 2.04 24.12 -11.51
N GLU A 305 2.24 24.26 -12.82
CA GLU A 305 3.45 24.88 -13.35
C GLU A 305 3.51 26.34 -12.87
N SER A 306 4.66 26.72 -12.32
CA SER A 306 4.95 28.09 -11.84
C SER A 306 5.11 29.07 -12.99
#